data_AF-T2IDH6-F1
#
_entry.id   AF-T2IDH6-F1
#
_cell.length_a   1.000
_cell.length_b   1.000
_cell.length_c   1.000
_cell.angle_alpha   90.00
_cell.angle_beta   90.00
_cell.angle_gamma   90.00
#
_symmetry.space_group_name_H-M   'P 1'
#
loop_
_entity.id
_entity.type
_entity.pdbx_description
1 polymer ?
#
loop_
_entity_poly.entity_id
_entity_poly.type
_entity_poly.pdbx_seq_one_letter_code
_entity_poly.pdbx_strand_id
1 'polypeptide(L)' 'MKLNQEVKAGNTVTLDDKKVGILTSSIQIEDEYIGLAYVRTKAGGEGLKVTIGEAIGELIAVPFLSHEYYKP' A
#
# COMPACT_ATOMS: atom_id res chain seq x y z
N MET A 1 -3.78 -1.63 2.88
CA MET A 1 -2.65 -1.44 3.80
C MET A 1 -3.12 -0.63 4.99
N LYS A 2 -2.56 -0.88 6.17
CA LYS A 2 -2.79 -0.06 7.36
C LYS A 2 -1.66 0.95 7.47
N LEU A 3 -1.97 2.20 7.80
CA LEU A 3 -1.01 3.30 7.95
C LEU A 3 -0.99 3.73 9.42
N ASN A 4 0.13 4.27 9.88
CA ASN A 4 0.25 4.84 11.22
C ASN A 4 -0.17 6.31 11.31
N GLN A 5 -0.34 7.00 10.18
CA GLN A 5 -0.74 8.40 10.11
C GLN A 5 -1.41 8.72 8.76
N GLU A 6 -1.97 9.92 8.64
CA GLU A 6 -2.54 10.40 7.37
C GLU A 6 -1.45 10.55 6.30
N VAL A 7 -1.72 10.01 5.11
CA VAL A 7 -0.84 10.14 3.95
C VAL A 7 -1.69 10.43 2.74
N LYS A 8 -1.30 11.38 1.90
CA LYS A 8 -2.05 11.67 0.66
C LYS A 8 -1.76 10.65 -0.44
N ALA A 9 -2.78 10.40 -1.27
CA ALA A 9 -2.60 9.69 -2.53
C ALA A 9 -1.51 10.36 -3.39
N GLY A 10 -0.79 9.54 -4.16
CA GLY A 10 0.35 9.96 -5.00
C GLY A 10 1.72 9.77 -4.32
N ASN A 11 1.76 9.54 -3.00
CA ASN A 11 3.03 9.29 -2.31
C ASN A 11 3.67 7.97 -2.75
N THR A 12 5.00 7.98 -2.83
CA THR A 12 5.78 6.81 -3.23
C THR A 12 5.88 5.83 -2.06
N VAL A 13 5.65 4.55 -2.35
CA VAL A 13 5.86 3.45 -1.40
C VAL A 13 7.28 2.93 -1.59
N THR A 14 8.07 2.96 -0.53
CA THR A 14 9.44 2.47 -0.49
C THR A 14 9.62 1.32 0.50
N LEU A 15 10.56 0.44 0.20
CA LEU A 15 11.03 -0.64 1.06
C LEU A 15 12.55 -0.64 0.99
N ASP A 16 13.23 -0.55 2.14
CA ASP A 16 14.70 -0.43 2.20
C ASP A 16 15.24 0.63 1.22
N ASP A 17 14.62 1.83 1.25
CA ASP A 17 14.89 2.97 0.37
C ASP A 17 14.66 2.74 -1.14
N LYS A 18 14.12 1.57 -1.53
CA LYS A 18 13.77 1.27 -2.92
C LYS A 18 12.31 1.52 -3.19
N LYS A 19 12.00 2.21 -4.28
CA LYS A 19 10.62 2.39 -4.76
C LYS A 19 10.01 1.03 -5.16
N VAL A 20 8.98 0.62 -4.43
CA VAL A 20 8.23 -0.61 -4.67
C VAL A 20 6.81 -0.36 -5.15
N GLY A 21 6.29 0.87 -5.00
CA GLY A 21 4.91 1.16 -5.35
C GLY A 21 4.51 2.64 -5.30
N ILE A 22 3.21 2.88 -5.38
CA ILE A 22 2.58 4.19 -5.23
C ILE A 22 1.25 4.06 -4.50
N LEU A 23 1.03 4.91 -3.50
CA LEU A 23 -0.25 5.01 -2.79
C LEU A 23 -1.27 5.68 -3.71
N THR A 24 -2.39 5.02 -3.97
CA THR A 24 -3.43 5.52 -4.88
C THR A 24 -4.60 6.14 -4.14
N SER A 25 -4.88 5.69 -2.93
CA SER A 25 -5.97 6.21 -2.09
C SER A 25 -5.68 5.98 -0.62
N SER A 26 -6.24 6.83 0.21
CA SER A 26 -6.02 6.86 1.65
C SER A 26 -7.24 7.47 2.33
N ILE A 27 -7.67 6.87 3.44
CA ILE A 27 -8.77 7.36 4.24
C ILE A 27 -8.50 7.11 5.72
N GLN A 28 -8.93 8.03 6.57
CA GLN A 28 -9.01 7.80 8.01
C GLN A 28 -10.42 7.30 8.34
N ILE A 29 -10.51 6.19 9.05
CA ILE A 29 -11.76 5.65 9.59
C ILE A 29 -11.55 5.56 11.10
N GLU A 30 -12.30 6.37 11.85
CA GLU A 30 -12.15 6.51 13.30
C GLU A 30 -10.70 6.89 13.67
N ASP A 31 -9.99 6.04 14.43
CA ASP A 31 -8.59 6.21 14.83
C ASP A 31 -7.62 5.40 13.95
N GLU A 32 -8.09 4.81 12.84
CA GLU A 32 -7.26 4.02 11.92
C GLU A 32 -7.07 4.70 10.57
N TYR A 33 -5.87 4.56 10.00
CA TYR A 33 -5.57 5.03 8.66
C TYR A 33 -5.45 3.83 7.71
N ILE A 34 -6.23 3.85 6.63
CA ILE A 34 -6.27 2.77 5.64
C ILE A 34 -5.89 3.34 4.28
N GLY A 35 -5.01 2.62 3.58
CA GLY A 35 -4.54 2.98 2.25
C GLY A 35 -4.70 1.86 1.23
N LEU A 36 -4.86 2.25 -0.03
CA LEU A 36 -4.70 1.40 -1.20
C LEU A 36 -3.45 1.85 -1.96
N ALA A 37 -2.64 0.89 -2.39
CA ALA A 37 -1.47 1.15 -3.22
C ALA A 37 -1.26 0.06 -4.25
N TYR A 38 -0.65 0.44 -5.36
CA TYR A 38 -0.03 -0.52 -6.26
C TYR A 38 1.37 -0.82 -5.79
N VAL A 39 1.65 -2.10 -5.55
CA VAL A 39 2.97 -2.58 -5.12
C VAL A 39 3.45 -3.65 -6.11
N ARG A 40 4.73 -3.62 -6.43
CA ARG A 40 5.36 -4.65 -7.29
C ARG A 40 5.29 -6.01 -6.59
N THR A 41 4.75 -7.00 -7.27
CA THR A 41 4.61 -8.39 -6.79
C THR A 41 5.92 -9.03 -6.35
N LYS A 42 7.07 -8.62 -6.90
CA LYS A 42 8.40 -9.11 -6.49
C LYS A 42 8.98 -8.43 -5.24
N ALA A 43 8.38 -7.35 -4.77
CA ALA A 43 8.96 -6.47 -3.75
C ALA A 43 8.01 -6.18 -2.57
N GLY A 44 6.77 -6.65 -2.60
CA GLY A 44 5.82 -6.45 -1.50
C GLY A 44 4.87 -7.64 -1.38
N GLY A 45 5.07 -8.43 -0.33
CA GLY A 45 4.15 -9.47 0.11
C GLY A 45 3.23 -8.97 1.23
N GLU A 46 2.27 -9.81 1.60
CA GLU A 46 1.45 -9.61 2.80
C GLU A 46 2.32 -9.54 4.07
N GLY A 47 1.94 -8.70 5.03
CA GLY A 47 2.64 -8.50 6.31
C GLY A 47 3.90 -7.64 6.23
N LEU A 48 4.28 -7.16 5.05
CA LEU A 48 5.49 -6.36 4.90
C LEU A 48 5.26 -4.90 5.35
N LYS A 49 6.21 -4.36 6.12
CA LYS A 49 6.24 -2.95 6.49
C LYS A 49 6.97 -2.15 5.42
N VAL A 50 6.32 -1.10 4.93
CA VAL A 50 6.80 -0.20 3.90
C VAL A 50 6.75 1.23 4.42
N THR A 51 7.56 2.10 3.83
CA THR A 51 7.55 3.53 4.13
C THR A 51 6.80 4.27 3.02
N ILE A 52 5.94 5.21 3.39
CA ILE A 52 5.20 6.06 2.46
C ILE A 52 5.39 7.52 2.88
N GLY A 53 6.32 8.22 2.23
CA GLY A 53 6.75 9.54 2.68
C GLY A 53 7.37 9.45 4.07
N GLU A 54 6.69 10.03 5.07
CA GLU A 54 7.09 9.99 6.48
C GLU A 54 6.32 8.94 7.30
N ALA A 55 5.35 8.26 6.68
CA ALA A 55 4.51 7.26 7.33
C ALA A 55 5.04 5.84 7.15
N ILE A 56 4.64 4.98 8.09
CA ILE A 56 4.89 3.54 8.03
C ILE A 56 3.55 2.85 7.75
N GLY A 57 3.55 2.03 6.70
CA GLY A 57 2.41 1.24 6.29
C GLY A 57 2.69 -0.25 6.36
N GLU A 58 1.69 -1.04 6.71
CA GLU A 58 1.74 -2.50 6.64
C GLU A 58 0.88 -3.00 5.49
N LEU A 59 1.49 -3.77 4.58
CA LEU A 59 0.81 -4.38 3.45
C LEU A 59 -0.09 -5.51 3.95
N ILE A 60 -1.38 -5.37 3.69
CA ILE A 60 -2.40 -6.37 4.00
C ILE A 60 -2.95 -6.83 2.66
N ALA A 61 -2.95 -8.13 2.39
CA ALA A 61 -3.60 -8.64 1.20
C ALA A 61 -5.10 -8.40 1.31
N VAL A 62 -5.67 -7.80 0.29
CA VAL A 62 -7.11 -7.58 0.20
C VAL A 62 -7.76 -8.87 -0.33
N PRO A 63 -8.60 -9.57 0.45
CA PRO A 63 -9.10 -10.90 0.10
C PRO A 63 -9.99 -10.93 -1.15
N PHE A 64 -10.49 -9.78 -1.62
CA PHE A 64 -11.47 -9.70 -2.72
C PHE A 64 -10.93 -9.08 -4.01
N LEU A 65 -9.63 -8.78 -4.10
CA LEU A 65 -9.03 -8.19 -5.31
C LEU A 65 -8.35 -9.27 -6.16
N SER A 66 -9.13 -10.22 -6.68
CA SER A 66 -8.68 -11.14 -7.73
C SER A 66 -8.80 -10.43 -9.08
N HIS A 67 -7.66 -10.01 -9.64
CA HIS A 67 -7.63 -9.49 -11.00
C HIS A 67 -7.58 -10.66 -11.99
N GLU A 68 -8.73 -11.03 -12.56
CA GLU A 68 -8.75 -11.90 -13.73
C GLU A 68 -8.29 -11.08 -14.94
N TYR A 69 -7.06 -11.33 -15.38
CA TYR A 69 -6.57 -10.80 -16.65
C TYR A 69 -7.42 -11.39 -17.78
N TYR A 70 -8.00 -10.52 -18.61
CA TYR A 70 -8.65 -10.92 -19.84
C TYR A 70 -7.69 -11.80 -20.65
N LYS A 71 -8.10 -13.04 -20.90
CA LYS A 71 -7.42 -13.95 -21.83
C LYS A 71 -8.09 -13.78 -23.19
N PRO A 72 -7.36 -13.33 -24.23
CA PRO A 72 -7.91 -13.15 -25.56
C PRO A 72 -8.33 -14.47 -26.21
#